data_AF-A0A6M5UMT3-F1
#
_entry.id   AF-A0A6M5UMT3-F1
#
_cell.length_a   1.000
_cell.length_b   1.000
_cell.length_c   1.000
_cell.angle_alpha   90.00
_cell.angle_beta   90.00
_cell.angle_gamma   90.00
#
_symmetry.space_group_name_H-M   'P 1'
#
loop_
_entity.id
_entity.type
_entity.pdbx_description
1 polymer ?
#
loop_
_entity_poly.entity_id
_entity_poly.type
_entity_poly.pdbx_seq_one_letter_code
_entity_poly.pdbx_strand_id
1 'polypeptide(L)'
;MSTEARCLDCGHTTRSATHRLALAGIARHSCERELARRAAVRDVLAREAARDRTPQPCLHEHAQHEHGTRACYAFDDCRCVPCTTANSEYEAQRTRDRAYGHPAFVDGHGAVRHARKLTSAGLGSRRIAELADVSRSTLAALLRGTRTATRQSIVDKLLAVPMPTVDDLAPGATTDATGTTRRVRALVAHGWSIAALADRTGIDRQVLDAAVNAIRPSVAVSTARAVRGAYDELWVAPVPESPGKTRALNRARSEGWPPPLAWDDDEIDDPAALPAPGWREDECLAPGCPETELLAHGLCSKHFYARRSASSPRTVDLDEFLHLVRSGEDLERAATRAGVQIRSIEERARSSQRADVLEAIRLARASVAV
;
A
#
# COMPACT_ATOMS: atom_id res chain seq x y z
N MET A 1 7.90 -74.98 7.17
CA MET A 1 9.29 -74.86 7.67
C MET A 1 10.21 -74.66 6.47
N SER A 2 10.99 -73.59 6.43
CA SER A 2 12.03 -73.43 5.41
C SER A 2 13.26 -74.24 5.81
N THR A 3 13.96 -74.76 4.82
CA THR A 3 15.24 -75.48 4.98
C THR A 3 16.35 -74.63 4.37
N GLU A 4 17.52 -74.68 5.00
CA GLU A 4 18.70 -73.89 4.61
C GLU A 4 19.81 -74.83 4.15
N ALA A 5 20.49 -74.47 3.05
CA ALA A 5 21.72 -75.10 2.61
C ALA A 5 22.84 -74.06 2.57
N ARG A 6 24.06 -74.48 2.90
CA ARG A 6 25.24 -73.61 2.93
C ARG A 6 26.33 -74.18 2.03
N CYS A 7 26.89 -73.35 1.16
CA CYS A 7 28.09 -73.68 0.39
C CYS A 7 29.28 -73.79 1.34
N LEU A 8 30.05 -74.89 1.23
CA LEU A 8 31.21 -75.12 2.10
C LEU A 8 32.40 -74.22 1.74
N ASP A 9 32.54 -73.83 0.46
CA ASP A 9 33.71 -73.08 -0.02
C ASP A 9 33.64 -71.59 0.31
N CYS A 10 32.50 -70.95 0.06
CA CYS A 10 32.33 -69.51 0.29
C CYS A 10 31.37 -69.17 1.43
N GLY A 11 30.67 -70.16 2.00
CA GLY A 11 29.70 -69.95 3.07
C GLY A 11 28.41 -69.24 2.63
N HIS A 12 28.09 -69.18 1.34
CA HIS A 12 26.80 -68.67 0.83
C HIS A 12 25.64 -69.55 1.32
N THR A 13 24.53 -68.95 1.71
CA THR A 13 23.37 -69.66 2.26
C THR A 13 22.13 -69.44 1.39
N THR A 14 21.45 -70.52 1.00
CA THR A 14 20.15 -70.47 0.33
C THR A 14 19.07 -71.05 1.23
N ARG A 15 17.93 -70.35 1.32
CA ARG A 15 16.74 -70.80 2.06
C ARG A 15 15.62 -71.13 1.08
N SER A 16 14.94 -72.26 1.27
CA SER A 16 13.86 -72.71 0.38
C SER A 16 12.86 -73.59 1.12
N ALA A 17 11.71 -73.87 0.48
CA ALA A 17 10.66 -74.70 1.06
C ALA A 17 11.11 -76.16 1.29
N THR A 18 12.05 -76.68 0.48
CA THR A 18 12.60 -78.02 0.63
C THR A 18 14.13 -78.00 0.50
N HIS A 19 14.79 -78.96 1.15
CA HIS A 19 16.25 -79.03 1.18
C HIS A 19 16.83 -79.21 -0.23
N ARG A 20 16.14 -79.97 -1.10
CA ARG A 20 16.54 -80.17 -2.49
C ARG A 20 16.59 -78.85 -3.27
N LEU A 21 15.60 -77.98 -3.06
CA LEU A 21 15.56 -76.65 -3.69
C LEU A 21 16.64 -75.72 -3.12
N ALA A 22 16.91 -75.81 -1.81
CA ALA A 22 18.01 -75.06 -1.20
C ALA A 22 19.36 -75.46 -1.82
N LEU A 23 19.63 -76.77 -1.98
CA LEU A 23 20.84 -77.28 -2.65
C LEU A 23 20.93 -76.86 -4.12
N ALA A 24 19.81 -76.86 -4.85
CA ALA A 24 19.78 -76.34 -6.23
C ALA A 24 20.08 -74.83 -6.30
N GLY A 25 19.75 -74.06 -5.24
CA GLY A 25 20.19 -72.69 -5.06
C GLY A 25 21.71 -72.57 -4.89
N ILE A 26 22.31 -73.45 -4.07
CA ILE A 26 23.77 -73.56 -3.94
C ILE A 26 24.40 -73.96 -5.26
N ALA A 27 23.84 -74.90 -6.02
CA ALA A 27 24.44 -75.32 -7.29
C ALA A 27 24.49 -74.20 -8.35
N ARG A 28 23.61 -73.20 -8.27
CA ARG A 28 23.52 -72.08 -9.24
C ARG A 28 24.28 -70.83 -8.84
N HIS A 29 24.80 -70.75 -7.62
CA HIS A 29 25.59 -69.60 -7.20
C HIS A 29 27.05 -69.71 -7.70
N SER A 30 27.74 -68.58 -7.76
CA SER A 30 29.17 -68.53 -8.06
C SER A 30 29.93 -68.15 -6.79
N CYS A 31 30.79 -69.04 -6.31
CA CYS A 31 31.66 -68.80 -5.15
C CYS A 31 32.53 -67.55 -5.37
N GLU A 32 33.07 -67.37 -6.58
CA GLU A 32 33.86 -66.19 -6.95
C GLU A 32 33.08 -64.89 -6.78
N ARG A 33 31.84 -64.82 -7.31
CA ARG A 33 31.00 -63.63 -7.18
C ARG A 33 30.60 -63.35 -5.73
N GLU A 34 30.31 -64.38 -4.94
CA GLU A 34 29.99 -64.22 -3.52
C GLU A 34 31.20 -63.68 -2.74
N LEU A 35 32.38 -64.26 -2.95
CA LEU A 35 33.62 -63.82 -2.30
C LEU A 35 33.99 -62.38 -2.71
N ALA A 36 33.88 -62.04 -3.99
CA ALA A 36 34.09 -60.69 -4.49
C ALA A 36 33.10 -59.69 -3.88
N ARG A 37 31.82 -60.06 -3.78
CA ARG A 37 30.80 -59.24 -3.10
C ARG A 37 31.15 -59.00 -1.63
N ARG A 38 31.55 -60.04 -0.89
CA ARG A 38 31.95 -59.93 0.52
C ARG A 38 33.24 -59.14 0.71
N ALA A 39 34.21 -59.30 -0.18
CA ALA A 39 35.42 -58.48 -0.20
C ALA A 39 35.07 -57.01 -0.40
N ALA A 40 34.21 -56.69 -1.38
CA ALA A 40 33.75 -55.32 -1.60
C ALA A 40 33.02 -54.73 -0.37
N VAL A 41 32.17 -55.51 0.31
CA VAL A 41 31.52 -55.07 1.56
C VAL A 41 32.57 -54.80 2.65
N ARG A 42 33.55 -55.70 2.84
CA ARG A 42 34.64 -55.48 3.80
C ARG A 42 35.44 -54.23 3.48
N ASP A 43 35.76 -53.98 2.21
CA ASP A 43 36.49 -52.79 1.79
C ASP A 43 35.70 -51.51 2.09
N VAL A 44 34.38 -51.51 1.87
CA VAL A 44 33.52 -50.38 2.24
C VAL A 44 33.53 -50.17 3.75
N LEU A 45 33.34 -51.23 4.55
CA LEU A 45 33.38 -51.14 6.01
C LEU A 45 34.74 -50.67 6.53
N ALA A 46 35.83 -51.14 5.93
CA ALA A 46 37.19 -50.70 6.28
C ALA A 46 37.39 -49.22 5.95
N ARG A 47 36.93 -48.76 4.78
CA ARG A 47 36.96 -47.33 4.41
C ARG A 47 36.11 -46.48 5.35
N GLU A 48 34.93 -46.94 5.74
CA GLU A 48 34.06 -46.23 6.69
C GLU A 48 34.66 -46.15 8.09
N ALA A 49 35.28 -47.24 8.56
CA ALA A 49 35.97 -47.28 9.85
C ALA A 49 37.22 -46.39 9.88
N ALA A 50 37.89 -46.24 8.74
CA ALA A 50 39.07 -45.37 8.59
C ALA A 50 38.73 -43.88 8.44
N ARG A 51 37.47 -43.49 8.23
CA ARG A 51 37.08 -42.08 8.12
C ARG A 51 37.19 -41.39 9.49
N ASP A 52 38.04 -40.38 9.57
CA ASP A 52 38.06 -39.48 10.71
C ASP A 52 36.73 -38.71 10.79
N ARG A 53 36.05 -38.81 11.93
CA ARG A 53 34.79 -38.11 12.21
C ARG A 53 34.95 -36.98 13.21
N THR A 54 36.17 -36.66 13.60
CA THR A 54 36.49 -35.55 14.49
C THR A 54 36.33 -34.23 13.72
N PRO A 55 35.72 -33.19 14.30
CA PRO A 55 35.70 -31.87 13.69
C PRO A 55 37.14 -31.34 13.58
N GLN A 56 37.66 -31.21 12.36
CA GLN A 56 38.98 -30.65 12.10
C GLN A 56 38.88 -29.17 11.77
N PRO A 57 39.85 -28.32 12.16
CA PRO A 57 39.85 -26.91 11.78
C PRO A 57 39.82 -26.76 10.25
N CYS A 58 38.89 -25.94 9.76
CA CYS A 58 38.64 -25.72 8.34
C CYS A 58 39.80 -24.90 7.74
N LEU A 59 40.49 -25.42 6.73
CA LEU A 59 41.63 -24.72 6.08
C LEU A 59 41.26 -24.05 4.74
N HIS A 60 39.98 -23.73 4.52
CA HIS A 60 39.54 -23.11 3.27
C HIS A 60 39.86 -21.60 3.25
N GLU A 61 40.45 -21.13 2.15
CA GLU A 61 41.00 -19.77 2.01
C GLU A 61 39.94 -18.65 2.02
N HIS A 62 38.68 -18.96 1.67
CA HIS A 62 37.66 -17.93 1.39
C HIS A 62 36.53 -17.79 2.43
N ALA A 63 36.42 -18.66 3.43
CA ALA A 63 35.45 -18.50 4.51
C ALA A 63 35.78 -19.34 5.76
N GLN A 64 35.54 -18.78 6.95
CA GLN A 64 35.49 -19.53 8.20
C GLN A 64 34.19 -20.33 8.21
N HIS A 65 34.30 -21.65 8.05
CA HIS A 65 33.14 -22.54 8.03
C HIS A 65 32.80 -23.05 9.43
N GLU A 66 31.52 -23.07 9.76
CA GLU A 66 30.99 -23.57 11.03
C GLU A 66 30.56 -25.04 10.90
N HIS A 67 31.24 -25.93 11.62
CA HIS A 67 30.88 -27.35 11.72
C HIS A 67 29.46 -27.54 12.26
N GLY A 68 28.83 -28.65 11.92
CA GLY A 68 27.45 -28.94 12.34
C GLY A 68 26.40 -28.39 11.38
N THR A 69 26.80 -27.91 10.20
CA THR A 69 25.88 -27.47 9.15
C THR A 69 25.84 -28.47 7.98
N ARG A 70 24.69 -28.58 7.31
CA ARG A 70 24.59 -29.38 6.07
C ARG A 70 25.50 -28.84 4.96
N ALA A 71 25.74 -27.52 4.94
CA ALA A 71 26.60 -26.88 3.95
C ALA A 71 28.02 -27.48 4.01
N CYS A 72 28.57 -27.63 5.22
CA CYS A 72 29.88 -28.25 5.42
C CYS A 72 29.93 -29.70 4.91
N TYR A 73 28.86 -30.49 5.12
CA TYR A 73 28.79 -31.85 4.59
C TYR A 73 28.76 -31.89 3.05
N ALA A 74 27.95 -31.01 2.45
CA ALA A 74 27.60 -31.07 1.03
C ALA A 74 28.59 -30.35 0.10
N PHE A 75 29.15 -29.23 0.54
CA PHE A 75 30.04 -28.39 -0.28
C PHE A 75 31.50 -28.57 0.07
N ASP A 76 31.82 -28.79 1.34
CA ASP A 76 33.21 -28.86 1.83
C ASP A 76 33.68 -30.29 2.09
N ASP A 77 32.87 -31.26 1.68
CA ASP A 77 33.10 -32.69 1.86
C ASP A 77 33.38 -33.13 3.30
N CYS A 78 32.96 -32.34 4.30
CA CYS A 78 33.21 -32.66 5.70
C CYS A 78 32.44 -33.93 6.12
N ARG A 79 33.11 -34.82 6.84
CA ARG A 79 32.55 -36.10 7.33
C ARG A 79 32.56 -36.24 8.86
N CYS A 80 32.78 -35.13 9.57
CA CYS A 80 32.71 -35.13 11.02
C CYS A 80 31.31 -35.51 11.53
N VAL A 81 31.21 -35.96 12.78
CA VAL A 81 29.91 -36.35 13.38
C VAL A 81 28.88 -35.21 13.29
N PRO A 82 29.18 -33.96 13.71
CA PRO A 82 28.20 -32.86 13.63
C PRO A 82 27.66 -32.62 12.21
N CYS A 83 28.53 -32.54 11.20
CA CYS A 83 28.12 -32.30 9.80
C CYS A 83 27.31 -33.45 9.21
N THR A 84 27.69 -34.69 9.54
CA THR A 84 26.95 -35.89 9.10
C THR A 84 25.57 -35.94 9.75
N THR A 85 25.48 -35.67 11.06
CA THR A 85 24.21 -35.58 11.79
C THR A 85 23.30 -34.51 11.16
N ALA A 86 23.80 -33.31 10.91
CA ALA A 86 23.04 -32.24 10.28
C ALA A 86 22.50 -32.62 8.88
N ASN A 87 23.29 -33.37 8.10
CA ASN A 87 22.82 -33.90 6.82
C ASN A 87 21.74 -34.98 6.99
N SER A 88 21.92 -35.91 7.94
CA SER A 88 20.94 -36.95 8.25
C SER A 88 19.60 -36.37 8.73
N GLU A 89 19.63 -35.37 9.61
CA GLU A 89 18.44 -34.66 10.07
C GLU A 89 17.69 -33.99 8.92
N TYR A 90 18.42 -33.33 8.02
CA TYR A 90 17.84 -32.72 6.83
C TYR A 90 17.16 -33.74 5.91
N GLU A 91 17.83 -34.87 5.60
CA GLU A 91 17.24 -35.91 4.75
C GLU A 91 16.04 -36.59 5.42
N ALA A 92 16.07 -36.76 6.74
CA ALA A 92 14.93 -37.26 7.51
C ALA A 92 13.73 -36.29 7.46
N GLN A 93 13.96 -34.98 7.63
CA GLN A 93 12.92 -33.96 7.46
C GLN A 93 12.36 -33.97 6.04
N ARG A 94 13.22 -33.97 5.02
CA ARG A 94 12.81 -34.02 3.61
C ARG A 94 11.97 -35.27 3.28
N THR A 95 12.30 -36.40 3.90
CA THR A 95 11.55 -37.65 3.73
C THR A 95 10.17 -37.55 4.37
N ARG A 96 10.08 -36.95 5.58
CA ARG A 96 8.80 -36.64 6.24
C ARG A 96 7.96 -35.68 5.39
N ASP A 97 8.53 -34.59 4.91
CA ASP A 97 7.84 -33.60 4.07
C ASP A 97 7.24 -34.27 2.82
N ARG A 98 8.01 -35.12 2.14
CA ARG A 98 7.51 -35.91 0.99
C ARG A 98 6.37 -36.85 1.36
N ALA A 99 6.49 -37.55 2.48
CA ALA A 99 5.44 -38.47 2.96
C ALA A 99 4.14 -37.72 3.30
N TYR A 100 4.24 -36.50 3.82
CA TYR A 100 3.11 -35.60 4.07
C TYR A 100 2.64 -34.84 2.84
N GLY A 101 3.21 -35.11 1.66
CA GLY A 101 2.82 -34.45 0.41
C GLY A 101 3.21 -32.98 0.34
N HIS A 102 4.19 -32.53 1.13
CA HIS A 102 4.75 -31.18 1.06
C HIS A 102 5.84 -31.14 -0.02
N PRO A 103 5.57 -30.54 -1.20
CA PRO A 103 6.54 -30.52 -2.27
C PRO A 103 7.72 -29.60 -1.91
N ALA A 104 8.93 -29.99 -2.31
CA ALA A 104 10.13 -29.20 -2.05
C ALA A 104 10.12 -27.82 -2.75
N PHE A 105 9.38 -27.73 -3.85
CA PHE A 105 9.15 -26.51 -4.61
C PHE A 105 7.67 -26.39 -4.92
N VAL A 106 7.16 -25.17 -4.76
CA VAL A 106 5.78 -24.78 -5.05
C VAL A 106 5.77 -23.76 -6.19
N ASP A 107 4.62 -23.62 -6.83
CA ASP A 107 4.44 -22.61 -7.87
C ASP A 107 4.65 -21.19 -7.30
N GLY A 108 5.46 -20.40 -8.00
CA GLY A 108 5.81 -19.04 -7.61
C GLY A 108 4.92 -17.97 -8.26
N HIS A 109 3.92 -18.34 -9.06
CA HIS A 109 3.17 -17.38 -9.87
C HIS A 109 2.47 -16.30 -9.03
N GLY A 110 1.90 -16.67 -7.89
CA GLY A 110 1.29 -15.72 -6.95
C GLY A 110 2.29 -14.66 -6.46
N ALA A 111 3.49 -15.08 -6.05
CA ALA A 111 4.56 -14.19 -5.63
C ALA A 111 5.06 -13.30 -6.78
N VAL A 112 5.17 -13.83 -8.00
CA VAL A 112 5.56 -13.04 -9.19
C VAL A 112 4.50 -11.98 -9.51
N ARG A 113 3.22 -12.33 -9.45
CA ARG A 113 2.12 -11.37 -9.66
C ARG A 113 2.16 -10.26 -8.62
N HIS A 114 2.36 -10.59 -7.35
CA HIS A 114 2.48 -9.60 -6.28
C HIS A 114 3.72 -8.71 -6.44
N ALA A 115 4.89 -9.29 -6.72
CA ALA A 115 6.11 -8.52 -6.97
C ALA A 115 5.98 -7.57 -8.17
N ARG A 116 5.22 -7.95 -9.21
CA ARG A 116 4.89 -7.04 -10.32
C ARG A 116 3.97 -5.91 -9.89
N LYS A 117 2.98 -6.16 -9.02
CA LYS A 117 2.13 -5.10 -8.42
C LYS A 117 2.96 -4.10 -7.60
N LEU A 118 3.90 -4.60 -6.80
CA LEU A 118 4.84 -3.75 -6.06
C LEU A 118 5.69 -2.90 -7.01
N THR A 119 6.15 -3.50 -8.11
CA THR A 119 6.94 -2.79 -9.14
C THR A 119 6.11 -1.71 -9.83
N SER A 120 4.85 -2.00 -10.20
CA SER A 120 3.96 -0.99 -10.78
C SER A 120 3.60 0.11 -9.80
N ALA A 121 3.63 -0.17 -8.50
CA ALA A 121 3.48 0.83 -7.44
C ALA A 121 4.77 1.62 -7.15
N GLY A 122 5.83 1.44 -7.95
CA GLY A 122 7.07 2.22 -7.86
C GLY A 122 8.18 1.58 -7.02
N LEU A 123 7.95 0.40 -6.43
CA LEU A 123 8.96 -0.29 -5.63
C LEU A 123 9.94 -1.06 -6.51
N GLY A 124 11.21 -0.65 -6.52
CA GLY A 124 12.24 -1.32 -7.30
C GLY A 124 12.48 -2.77 -6.86
N SER A 125 12.80 -3.66 -7.81
CA SER A 125 13.05 -5.09 -7.54
C SER A 125 14.14 -5.34 -6.50
N ARG A 126 15.17 -4.49 -6.44
CA ARG A 126 16.18 -4.54 -5.38
C ARG A 126 15.55 -4.35 -3.99
N ARG A 127 14.72 -3.33 -3.82
CA ARG A 127 14.08 -3.01 -2.55
C ARG A 127 13.06 -4.09 -2.16
N ILE A 128 12.32 -4.64 -3.12
CA ILE A 128 11.43 -5.79 -2.90
C ILE A 128 12.22 -6.97 -2.32
N ALA A 129 13.39 -7.29 -2.90
CA ALA A 129 14.21 -8.39 -2.43
C ALA A 129 14.74 -8.17 -1.00
N GLU A 130 15.14 -6.94 -0.68
CA GLU A 130 15.57 -6.54 0.67
C GLU A 130 14.42 -6.65 1.69
N LEU A 131 13.23 -6.13 1.36
CA LEU A 131 12.06 -6.18 2.25
C LEU A 131 11.53 -7.61 2.46
N ALA A 132 11.58 -8.44 1.42
CA ALA A 132 11.20 -9.85 1.52
C ALA A 132 12.29 -10.71 2.17
N ASP A 133 13.49 -10.21 2.43
CA ASP A 133 14.64 -11.01 2.85
C ASP A 133 14.87 -12.24 1.94
N VAL A 134 14.96 -11.96 0.62
CA VAL A 134 15.26 -12.95 -0.41
C VAL A 134 16.42 -12.49 -1.28
N SER A 135 17.14 -13.45 -1.84
CA SER A 135 18.22 -13.12 -2.79
C SER A 135 17.68 -12.39 -4.02
N ARG A 136 18.38 -11.32 -4.42
CA ARG A 136 18.12 -10.56 -5.65
C ARG A 136 18.11 -11.45 -6.89
N SER A 137 18.99 -12.44 -6.95
CA SER A 137 19.06 -13.37 -8.09
C SER A 137 17.84 -14.29 -8.15
N THR A 138 17.32 -14.70 -6.98
CA THR A 138 16.08 -15.49 -6.88
C THR A 138 14.88 -14.71 -7.38
N LEU A 139 14.67 -13.48 -6.89
CA LEU A 139 13.57 -12.64 -7.35
C LEU A 139 13.67 -12.35 -8.85
N ALA A 140 14.87 -12.02 -9.35
CA ALA A 140 15.08 -11.73 -10.76
C ALA A 140 14.79 -12.95 -11.65
N ALA A 141 15.16 -14.17 -11.22
CA ALA A 141 14.87 -15.40 -11.96
C ALA A 141 13.37 -15.71 -12.03
N LEU A 142 12.64 -15.44 -10.94
CA LEU A 142 11.17 -15.58 -10.86
C LEU A 142 10.46 -14.57 -11.77
N LEU A 143 10.84 -13.28 -11.69
CA LEU A 143 10.24 -12.21 -12.51
C LEU A 143 10.43 -12.43 -14.02
N ARG A 144 11.61 -12.92 -14.43
CA ARG A 144 11.92 -13.28 -15.83
C ARG A 144 11.25 -14.57 -16.29
N GLY A 145 10.68 -15.37 -15.39
CA GLY A 145 10.10 -16.68 -15.73
C GLY A 145 11.12 -17.79 -15.99
N THR A 146 12.43 -17.52 -15.88
CA THR A 146 13.49 -18.54 -15.96
C THR A 146 13.39 -19.59 -14.86
N ARG A 147 12.66 -19.27 -13.78
CA ARG A 147 12.26 -20.21 -12.74
C ARG A 147 10.80 -19.97 -12.41
N THR A 148 9.99 -21.02 -12.45
CA THR A 148 8.54 -20.95 -12.16
C THR A 148 8.20 -21.48 -10.77
N ALA A 149 9.02 -22.40 -10.23
CA ALA A 149 8.83 -22.98 -8.90
C ALA A 149 9.96 -22.58 -7.92
N THR A 150 9.62 -22.36 -6.66
CA THR A 150 10.56 -21.99 -5.58
C THR A 150 10.14 -22.60 -4.25
N ARG A 151 10.96 -22.45 -3.20
CA ARG A 151 10.59 -22.91 -1.85
C ARG A 151 9.40 -22.13 -1.32
N GLN A 152 8.52 -22.78 -0.55
CA GLN A 152 7.34 -22.16 0.07
C GLN A 152 7.72 -20.91 0.86
N SER A 153 8.77 -20.97 1.67
CA SER A 153 9.25 -19.83 2.46
C SER A 153 9.60 -18.59 1.63
N ILE A 154 10.06 -18.76 0.39
CA ILE A 154 10.34 -17.63 -0.52
C ILE A 154 9.04 -17.04 -1.06
N VAL A 155 8.04 -17.88 -1.36
CA VAL A 155 6.71 -17.43 -1.78
C VAL A 155 6.08 -16.61 -0.67
N ASP A 156 6.07 -17.15 0.56
CA ASP A 156 5.48 -16.50 1.73
C ASP A 156 6.14 -15.15 2.01
N LYS A 157 7.47 -15.11 2.02
CA LYS A 157 8.26 -13.88 2.19
C LYS A 157 7.93 -12.82 1.15
N LEU A 158 7.81 -13.21 -0.12
CA LEU A 158 7.46 -12.28 -1.20
C LEU A 158 6.03 -11.77 -1.08
N LEU A 159 5.08 -12.63 -0.72
CA LEU A 159 3.67 -12.26 -0.54
C LEU A 159 3.45 -11.38 0.71
N ALA A 160 4.31 -11.51 1.73
CA ALA A 160 4.23 -10.74 2.96
C ALA A 160 4.70 -9.28 2.80
N VAL A 161 5.35 -8.91 1.68
CA VAL A 161 5.76 -7.52 1.45
C VAL A 161 4.51 -6.66 1.24
N PRO A 162 4.24 -5.65 2.09
CA PRO A 162 3.08 -4.80 1.94
C PRO A 162 3.18 -3.92 0.69
N MET A 163 2.03 -3.47 0.18
CA MET A 163 2.01 -2.46 -0.88
C MET A 163 2.62 -1.16 -0.33
N PRO A 164 3.52 -0.50 -1.08
CA PRO A 164 4.15 0.73 -0.60
C PRO A 164 3.15 1.88 -0.61
N THR A 165 3.25 2.76 0.37
CA THR A 165 2.66 4.09 0.31
C THR A 165 3.60 5.06 -0.40
N VAL A 166 3.11 6.24 -0.78
CA VAL A 166 3.95 7.29 -1.36
C VAL A 166 5.14 7.63 -0.46
N ASP A 167 5.01 7.49 0.87
CA ASP A 167 6.05 7.80 1.85
C ASP A 167 7.15 6.74 1.95
N ASP A 168 6.86 5.50 1.56
CA ASP A 168 7.84 4.40 1.54
C ASP A 168 8.80 4.46 0.33
N LEU A 169 8.46 5.28 -0.68
CA LEU A 169 9.16 5.32 -1.96
C LEU A 169 10.32 6.34 -1.97
N ALA A 170 11.32 6.10 -2.81
CA ALA A 170 12.39 7.06 -3.02
C ALA A 170 11.86 8.32 -3.75
N PRO A 171 12.37 9.54 -3.47
CA PRO A 171 11.86 10.77 -4.09
C PRO A 171 11.92 10.80 -5.63
N GLY A 172 12.89 10.11 -6.23
CA GLY A 172 13.06 9.97 -7.68
C GLY A 172 12.30 8.80 -8.31
N ALA A 173 11.63 7.95 -7.51
CA ALA A 173 10.75 6.92 -8.04
C ALA A 173 9.47 7.55 -8.59
N THR A 174 8.74 6.79 -9.42
CA THR A 174 7.45 7.20 -9.96
C THR A 174 6.32 6.46 -9.28
N THR A 175 5.21 7.14 -9.05
CA THR A 175 3.96 6.58 -8.52
C THR A 175 2.77 7.00 -9.39
N ASP A 176 1.60 6.44 -9.13
CA ASP A 176 0.37 6.75 -9.85
C ASP A 176 0.02 8.25 -9.72
N ALA A 177 -0.37 8.87 -10.85
CA ALA A 177 -0.62 10.31 -10.90
C ALA A 177 -2.01 10.71 -10.41
N THR A 178 -2.93 9.77 -10.13
CA THR A 178 -4.34 10.03 -9.86
C THR A 178 -4.54 10.99 -8.69
N GLY A 179 -3.96 10.66 -7.53
CA GLY A 179 -4.04 11.49 -6.35
C GLY A 179 -3.44 12.89 -6.51
N THR A 180 -2.32 12.98 -7.24
CA THR A 180 -1.67 14.27 -7.54
C THR A 180 -2.56 15.11 -8.45
N THR A 181 -3.10 14.50 -9.51
CA THR A 181 -4.02 15.14 -10.46
C THR A 181 -5.25 15.69 -9.75
N ARG A 182 -5.89 14.88 -8.90
CA ARG A 182 -7.09 15.26 -8.14
C ARG A 182 -6.81 16.41 -7.19
N ARG A 183 -5.73 16.36 -6.41
CA ARG A 183 -5.33 17.46 -5.50
C ARG A 183 -5.06 18.77 -6.25
N VAL A 184 -4.31 18.73 -7.37
CA VAL A 184 -4.08 19.94 -8.18
C VAL A 184 -5.40 20.49 -8.73
N ARG A 185 -6.26 19.64 -9.31
CA ARG A 185 -7.58 20.04 -9.81
C ARG A 185 -8.45 20.67 -8.73
N ALA A 186 -8.46 20.08 -7.54
CA ALA A 186 -9.19 20.57 -6.39
C ALA A 186 -8.68 21.94 -5.91
N LEU A 187 -7.36 22.15 -5.85
CA LEU A 187 -6.80 23.47 -5.54
C LEU A 187 -7.13 24.52 -6.61
N VAL A 188 -7.15 24.14 -7.88
CA VAL A 188 -7.60 25.02 -8.97
C VAL A 188 -9.08 25.37 -8.82
N ALA A 189 -9.93 24.39 -8.45
CA ALA A 189 -11.35 24.60 -8.15
C ALA A 189 -11.57 25.46 -6.89
N HIS A 190 -10.64 25.46 -5.94
CA HIS A 190 -10.63 26.38 -4.80
C HIS A 190 -10.17 27.81 -5.19
N GLY A 191 -9.48 27.95 -6.33
CA GLY A 191 -9.04 29.23 -6.91
C GLY A 191 -7.53 29.41 -6.98
N TRP A 192 -6.72 28.44 -6.55
CA TRP A 192 -5.27 28.51 -6.70
C TRP A 192 -4.86 28.28 -8.16
N SER A 193 -4.33 29.32 -8.81
CA SER A 193 -3.83 29.17 -10.18
C SER A 193 -2.57 28.28 -10.24
N ILE A 194 -2.35 27.59 -11.37
CA ILE A 194 -1.15 26.75 -11.56
C ILE A 194 0.15 27.54 -11.35
N ALA A 195 0.19 28.82 -11.75
CA ALA A 195 1.35 29.68 -11.50
C ALA A 195 1.58 29.91 -9.99
N ALA A 196 0.51 30.21 -9.24
CA ALA A 196 0.60 30.38 -7.79
C ALA A 196 1.00 29.07 -7.07
N LEU A 197 0.54 27.92 -7.56
CA LEU A 197 0.96 26.61 -7.04
C LEU A 197 2.44 26.34 -7.34
N ALA A 198 2.92 26.69 -8.54
CA ALA A 198 4.34 26.56 -8.88
C ALA A 198 5.22 27.40 -7.94
N ASP A 199 4.85 28.66 -7.71
CA ASP A 199 5.58 29.58 -6.82
C ASP A 199 5.62 29.08 -5.38
N ARG A 200 4.53 28.48 -4.89
CA ARG A 200 4.43 27.97 -3.51
C ARG A 200 5.15 26.65 -3.30
N THR A 201 5.11 25.76 -4.29
CA THR A 201 5.67 24.41 -4.17
C THR A 201 7.11 24.29 -4.66
N GLY A 202 7.59 25.27 -5.44
CA GLY A 202 8.86 25.19 -6.15
C GLY A 202 8.86 24.17 -7.30
N ILE A 203 7.70 23.61 -7.65
CA ILE A 203 7.55 22.66 -8.75
C ILE A 203 7.47 23.43 -10.06
N ASP A 204 8.18 22.95 -11.09
CA ASP A 204 8.12 23.54 -12.41
C ASP A 204 6.67 23.58 -12.94
N ARG A 205 6.30 24.73 -13.51
CA ARG A 205 4.94 24.97 -14.00
C ARG A 205 4.49 23.94 -15.03
N GLN A 206 5.37 23.49 -15.93
CA GLN A 206 5.03 22.50 -16.94
C GLN A 206 4.68 21.15 -16.31
N VAL A 207 5.30 20.80 -15.18
CA VAL A 207 4.99 19.58 -14.43
C VAL A 207 3.58 19.65 -13.84
N LEU A 208 3.22 20.79 -13.23
CA LEU A 208 1.87 20.99 -12.69
C LEU A 208 0.81 21.07 -13.80
N ASP A 209 1.11 21.71 -14.93
CA ASP A 209 0.23 21.74 -16.09
C ASP A 209 0.04 20.33 -16.70
N ALA A 210 1.09 19.49 -16.73
CA ALA A 210 0.95 18.10 -17.15
C ALA A 210 0.11 17.27 -16.17
N ALA A 211 0.27 17.51 -14.86
CA ALA A 211 -0.48 16.83 -13.81
C ALA A 211 -1.97 17.20 -13.84
N VAL A 212 -2.32 18.49 -13.88
CA VAL A 212 -3.73 18.92 -13.88
C VAL A 212 -4.50 18.42 -15.11
N ASN A 213 -3.81 18.29 -16.26
CA ASN A 213 -4.38 17.79 -17.50
C ASN A 213 -4.32 16.25 -17.62
N ALA A 214 -3.81 15.54 -16.60
CA ALA A 214 -3.64 14.08 -16.61
C ALA A 214 -2.88 13.55 -17.83
N ILE A 215 -1.87 14.29 -18.32
CA ILE A 215 -1.11 13.94 -19.53
C ILE A 215 -0.30 12.66 -19.33
N ARG A 216 0.15 12.39 -18.11
CA ARG A 216 0.98 11.24 -17.77
C ARG A 216 0.28 10.38 -16.71
N PRO A 217 0.33 9.04 -16.83
CA PRO A 217 -0.29 8.14 -15.84
C PRO A 217 0.52 8.06 -14.54
N SER A 218 1.76 8.54 -14.52
CA SER A 218 2.63 8.52 -13.35
C SER A 218 3.38 9.84 -13.15
N VAL A 219 3.77 10.08 -11.90
CA VAL A 219 4.47 11.28 -11.46
C VAL A 219 5.61 10.91 -10.49
N ALA A 220 6.64 11.75 -10.40
CA ALA A 220 7.70 11.56 -9.42
C ALA A 220 7.13 11.66 -7.99
N VAL A 221 7.62 10.80 -7.09
CA VAL A 221 7.21 10.76 -5.68
C VAL A 221 7.48 12.10 -4.97
N SER A 222 8.59 12.76 -5.30
CA SER A 222 8.90 14.12 -4.82
C SER A 222 7.80 15.12 -5.17
N THR A 223 7.33 15.13 -6.43
CA THR A 223 6.21 15.97 -6.87
C THR A 223 4.91 15.59 -6.15
N ALA A 224 4.58 14.31 -6.04
CA ALA A 224 3.37 13.86 -5.35
C ALA A 224 3.35 14.32 -3.88
N ARG A 225 4.48 14.20 -3.17
CA ARG A 225 4.63 14.68 -1.79
C ARG A 225 4.51 16.20 -1.68
N ALA A 226 5.15 16.95 -2.58
CA ALA A 226 5.10 18.40 -2.58
C ALA A 226 3.66 18.91 -2.85
N VAL A 227 2.95 18.28 -3.79
CA VAL A 227 1.54 18.58 -4.07
C VAL A 227 0.65 18.20 -2.89
N ARG A 228 0.87 17.05 -2.23
CA ARG A 228 0.13 16.67 -1.02
C ARG A 228 0.32 17.69 0.09
N GLY A 229 1.56 18.07 0.39
CA GLY A 229 1.84 19.11 1.40
C GLY A 229 1.21 20.46 1.05
N ALA A 230 1.22 20.84 -0.22
CA ALA A 230 0.54 22.05 -0.69
C ALA A 230 -0.98 21.93 -0.56
N TYR A 231 -1.55 20.76 -0.85
CA TYR A 231 -2.98 20.51 -0.67
C TYR A 231 -3.37 20.69 0.79
N ASP A 232 -2.68 20.03 1.71
CA ASP A 232 -2.92 20.05 3.16
C ASP A 232 -2.85 21.47 3.75
N GLU A 233 -1.98 22.33 3.22
CA GLU A 233 -1.88 23.75 3.61
C GLU A 233 -2.97 24.61 2.96
N LEU A 234 -3.17 24.47 1.65
CA LEU A 234 -3.86 25.46 0.83
C LEU A 234 -5.36 25.25 0.70
N TRP A 235 -5.88 24.06 1.05
CA TRP A 235 -7.29 23.73 0.88
C TRP A 235 -8.23 24.56 1.78
N VAL A 236 -7.75 25.02 2.94
CA VAL A 236 -8.48 25.94 3.86
C VAL A 236 -8.04 27.40 3.73
N ALA A 237 -6.89 27.64 3.10
CA ALA A 237 -6.27 28.96 3.07
C ALA A 237 -7.04 29.92 2.16
N PRO A 238 -7.24 31.19 2.57
CA PRO A 238 -7.87 32.17 1.70
C PRO A 238 -7.00 32.43 0.47
N VAL A 239 -7.58 32.29 -0.73
CA VAL A 239 -6.90 32.59 -2.00
C VAL A 239 -6.88 34.11 -2.24
N PRO A 240 -5.70 34.75 -2.38
CA PRO A 240 -5.59 36.18 -2.69
C PRO A 240 -6.32 36.56 -3.99
N GLU A 241 -6.95 37.73 -4.01
CA GLU A 241 -7.59 38.24 -5.22
C GLU A 241 -6.56 38.50 -6.32
N SER A 242 -6.78 37.89 -7.48
CA SER A 242 -5.91 38.06 -8.65
C SER A 242 -6.62 37.62 -9.93
N PRO A 243 -6.19 38.10 -11.12
CA PRO A 243 -6.64 37.54 -12.39
C PRO A 243 -6.30 36.04 -12.54
N GLY A 244 -5.33 35.53 -11.79
CA GLY A 244 -5.01 34.09 -11.73
C GLY A 244 -6.14 33.30 -11.08
N LYS A 245 -6.69 33.79 -9.97
CA LYS A 245 -7.81 33.18 -9.25
C LYS A 245 -9.06 33.05 -10.13
N THR A 246 -9.47 34.13 -10.78
CA THR A 246 -10.65 34.12 -11.67
C THR A 246 -10.47 33.11 -12.82
N ARG A 247 -9.28 33.05 -13.43
CA ARG A 247 -8.98 32.07 -14.50
C ARG A 247 -8.99 30.63 -13.99
N ALA A 248 -8.47 30.38 -12.80
CA ALA A 248 -8.47 29.06 -12.17
C ALA A 248 -9.90 28.56 -11.93
N LEU A 249 -10.76 29.40 -11.33
CA LEU A 249 -12.16 29.08 -11.07
C LEU A 249 -12.94 28.81 -12.37
N ASN A 250 -12.78 29.67 -13.37
CA ASN A 250 -13.45 29.48 -14.67
C ASN A 250 -13.01 28.20 -15.36
N ARG A 251 -11.72 27.85 -15.31
CA ARG A 251 -11.20 26.60 -15.86
C ARG A 251 -11.75 25.38 -15.12
N ALA A 252 -11.75 25.39 -13.79
CA ALA A 252 -12.31 24.29 -13.01
C ALA A 252 -13.80 24.07 -13.30
N ARG A 253 -14.57 25.16 -13.47
CA ARG A 253 -15.98 25.08 -13.88
C ARG A 253 -16.16 24.51 -15.28
N SER A 254 -15.41 24.99 -16.26
CA SER A 254 -15.52 24.50 -17.64
C SER A 254 -15.14 23.03 -17.77
N GLU A 255 -14.15 22.58 -17.00
CA GLU A 255 -13.64 21.21 -17.03
C GLU A 255 -14.39 20.28 -16.05
N GLY A 256 -15.28 20.82 -15.22
CA GLY A 256 -16.01 20.05 -14.21
C GLY A 256 -15.08 19.40 -13.18
N TRP A 257 -14.16 20.17 -12.60
CA TRP A 257 -13.23 19.68 -11.59
C TRP A 257 -13.78 19.83 -10.16
N PRO A 258 -13.78 18.76 -9.34
CA PRO A 258 -14.31 18.82 -7.98
C PRO A 258 -13.43 19.67 -7.05
N PRO A 259 -14.01 20.44 -6.11
CA PRO A 259 -13.28 21.15 -5.06
C PRO A 259 -12.72 20.19 -3.99
N PRO A 260 -11.87 20.66 -3.07
CA PRO A 260 -11.24 19.82 -2.04
C PRO A 260 -12.24 18.98 -1.23
N LEU A 261 -13.29 19.62 -0.70
CA LEU A 261 -14.34 18.97 0.10
C LEU A 261 -15.22 17.97 -0.67
N ALA A 262 -15.06 17.86 -1.99
CA ALA A 262 -15.75 16.83 -2.76
C ALA A 262 -14.98 15.51 -2.77
N TRP A 263 -13.76 15.46 -2.24
CA TRP A 263 -13.00 14.22 -2.10
C TRP A 263 -12.95 13.79 -0.64
N ASP A 264 -13.05 12.48 -0.42
CA ASP A 264 -12.65 11.88 0.85
C ASP A 264 -11.12 11.82 0.90
N ASP A 265 -10.53 12.31 1.99
CA ASP A 265 -9.08 12.41 2.15
C ASP A 265 -8.39 11.03 2.14
N ASP A 266 -9.09 9.97 2.56
CA ASP A 266 -8.58 8.59 2.58
C ASP A 266 -8.71 7.91 1.21
N GLU A 267 -9.66 8.33 0.38
CA GLU A 267 -9.94 7.70 -0.93
C GLU A 267 -9.41 8.48 -2.13
N ILE A 268 -8.94 9.73 -1.96
CA ILE A 268 -8.52 10.60 -3.05
C ILE A 268 -7.41 9.99 -3.94
N ASP A 269 -6.61 9.07 -3.40
CA ASP A 269 -5.55 8.35 -4.12
C ASP A 269 -6.05 7.08 -4.83
N ASP A 270 -7.24 6.55 -4.52
CA ASP A 270 -7.81 5.36 -5.15
C ASP A 270 -8.39 5.72 -6.54
N PRO A 271 -7.87 5.14 -7.65
CA PRO A 271 -8.41 5.35 -8.98
C PRO A 271 -9.90 5.04 -9.13
N ALA A 272 -10.45 4.15 -8.32
CA ALA A 272 -11.87 3.79 -8.33
C ALA A 272 -12.76 4.76 -7.53
N ALA A 273 -12.18 5.61 -6.68
CA ALA A 273 -12.94 6.56 -5.88
C ALA A 273 -13.63 7.62 -6.75
N LEU A 274 -14.83 7.99 -6.33
CA LEU A 274 -15.64 9.03 -6.95
C LEU A 274 -15.79 10.20 -5.97
N PRO A 275 -15.93 11.45 -6.47
CA PRO A 275 -16.23 12.57 -5.59
C PRO A 275 -17.57 12.38 -4.87
N ALA A 276 -17.68 12.92 -3.66
CA ALA A 276 -18.89 12.92 -2.85
C ALA A 276 -20.07 13.48 -3.63
N PRO A 277 -21.20 12.77 -3.72
CA PRO A 277 -22.27 13.09 -4.65
C PRO A 277 -22.95 14.42 -4.25
N GLY A 278 -23.42 15.20 -5.24
CA GLY A 278 -24.05 16.51 -5.00
C GLY A 278 -23.06 17.68 -4.85
N TRP A 279 -21.80 17.47 -5.24
CA TRP A 279 -20.79 18.52 -5.28
C TRP A 279 -20.93 19.46 -6.49
N ARG A 280 -21.52 18.98 -7.60
CA ARG A 280 -21.76 19.80 -8.79
C ARG A 280 -22.92 20.77 -8.57
N GLU A 281 -22.86 21.95 -9.19
CA GLU A 281 -23.88 23.00 -9.04
C GLU A 281 -25.29 22.55 -9.53
N ASP A 282 -25.34 21.57 -10.43
CA ASP A 282 -26.52 20.96 -11.04
C ASP A 282 -26.98 19.62 -10.39
N GLU A 283 -26.16 19.01 -9.53
CA GLU A 283 -26.51 17.78 -8.80
C GLU A 283 -27.05 18.12 -7.41
N CYS A 284 -28.36 18.31 -7.27
CA CYS A 284 -29.03 18.39 -5.96
C CYS A 284 -29.60 17.01 -5.60
N LEU A 285 -29.17 16.41 -4.48
CA LEU A 285 -29.56 15.03 -4.08
C LEU A 285 -30.70 14.94 -3.08
N ALA A 286 -31.54 15.96 -2.96
CA ALA A 286 -32.74 15.87 -2.12
C ALA A 286 -33.98 15.62 -2.99
N PRO A 287 -34.64 14.43 -2.90
CA PRO A 287 -35.98 14.26 -3.44
C PRO A 287 -36.95 15.18 -2.69
N GLY A 288 -37.48 16.21 -3.37
CA GLY A 288 -38.49 17.13 -2.84
C GLY A 288 -37.95 18.22 -1.91
N CYS A 289 -37.14 19.16 -2.42
CA CYS A 289 -36.66 20.31 -1.64
C CYS A 289 -37.39 21.61 -2.04
N PRO A 290 -38.39 22.08 -1.25
CA PRO A 290 -39.00 23.39 -1.42
C PRO A 290 -38.39 24.36 -0.40
N GLU A 291 -37.34 25.08 -0.81
CA GLU A 291 -36.90 26.42 -0.37
C GLU A 291 -37.05 26.92 1.11
N THR A 292 -37.37 26.10 2.10
CA THR A 292 -37.77 26.57 3.44
C THR A 292 -37.28 25.63 4.54
N GLU A 293 -36.07 25.91 5.05
CA GLU A 293 -35.70 25.91 6.48
C GLU A 293 -34.16 25.81 6.63
N LEU A 294 -33.55 26.92 7.02
CA LEU A 294 -32.13 27.22 6.85
C LEU A 294 -31.19 26.66 7.95
N LEU A 295 -31.70 25.86 8.89
CA LEU A 295 -30.97 25.56 10.15
C LEU A 295 -30.48 24.12 10.29
N ALA A 296 -30.81 23.20 9.37
CA ALA A 296 -30.28 21.83 9.40
C ALA A 296 -29.14 21.55 8.40
N HIS A 297 -28.77 22.50 7.54
CA HIS A 297 -27.99 22.20 6.31
C HIS A 297 -26.55 22.73 6.30
N GLY A 298 -25.76 22.32 7.29
CA GLY A 298 -24.35 22.70 7.43
C GLY A 298 -23.33 21.95 6.56
N LEU A 299 -23.75 21.06 5.64
CA LEU A 299 -22.84 20.10 4.99
C LEU A 299 -22.92 20.02 3.44
N CYS A 300 -23.65 20.91 2.75
CA CYS A 300 -23.70 20.93 1.27
C CYS A 300 -22.77 22.01 0.67
N SER A 301 -22.01 21.66 -0.39
CA SER A 301 -21.06 22.56 -1.08
C SER A 301 -21.70 23.86 -1.58
N LYS A 302 -22.97 23.79 -2.02
CA LYS A 302 -23.77 24.94 -2.48
C LYS A 302 -24.02 25.97 -1.36
N HIS A 303 -24.20 25.52 -0.12
CA HIS A 303 -24.47 26.41 1.04
C HIS A 303 -23.19 26.87 1.75
N PHE A 304 -22.08 26.12 1.68
CA PHE A 304 -20.80 26.54 2.24
C PHE A 304 -20.17 27.72 1.47
N TYR A 305 -20.15 27.67 0.13
CA TYR A 305 -19.59 28.75 -0.69
C TYR A 305 -20.56 29.93 -0.84
N ALA A 306 -21.89 29.72 -0.86
CA ALA A 306 -22.86 30.81 -0.83
C ALA A 306 -22.83 31.61 0.48
N ARG A 307 -22.60 30.98 1.65
CA ARG A 307 -22.38 31.69 2.92
C ARG A 307 -21.13 32.58 2.90
N ARG A 308 -20.09 32.18 2.16
CA ARG A 308 -18.81 32.92 2.09
C ARG A 308 -18.77 33.96 0.96
N SER A 309 -19.55 33.79 -0.12
CA SER A 309 -19.67 34.76 -1.21
C SER A 309 -20.76 35.82 -0.97
N ALA A 310 -21.78 35.51 -0.15
CA ALA A 310 -22.73 36.50 0.37
C ALA A 310 -22.10 37.42 1.42
N SER A 311 -20.98 37.03 2.03
CA SER A 311 -20.18 37.86 2.92
C SER A 311 -19.12 38.65 2.14
N SER A 312 -19.58 39.54 1.27
CA SER A 312 -18.85 40.78 0.99
C SER A 312 -19.31 41.83 2.02
N PRO A 313 -18.39 42.53 2.70
CA PRO A 313 -18.75 43.49 3.74
C PRO A 313 -19.36 44.73 3.07
N ARG A 314 -20.70 44.80 2.98
CA ARG A 314 -21.52 46.05 2.86
C ARG A 314 -23.02 45.88 2.55
N THR A 315 -23.64 44.71 2.71
CA THR A 315 -25.12 44.62 2.65
C THR A 315 -25.68 44.32 4.04
N VAL A 316 -26.40 45.29 4.59
CA VAL A 316 -27.15 45.17 5.84
C VAL A 316 -28.19 44.06 5.72
N ASP A 317 -28.06 43.01 6.52
CA ASP A 317 -29.07 41.95 6.69
C ASP A 317 -30.15 42.43 7.69
N LEU A 318 -31.30 42.80 7.15
CA LEU A 318 -32.42 43.30 7.94
C LEU A 318 -33.18 42.19 8.68
N ASP A 319 -33.12 40.95 8.21
CA ASP A 319 -33.83 39.82 8.80
C ASP A 319 -33.07 39.29 10.02
N GLU A 320 -31.74 39.24 9.94
CA GLU A 320 -30.88 38.98 11.10
C GLU A 320 -31.08 40.03 12.19
N PHE A 321 -31.05 41.33 11.83
CA PHE A 321 -31.27 42.40 12.79
C PHE A 321 -32.65 42.29 13.48
N LEU A 322 -33.72 42.05 12.71
CA LEU A 322 -35.07 41.92 13.24
C LEU A 322 -35.20 40.71 14.18
N HIS A 323 -34.52 39.62 13.89
CA HIS A 323 -34.47 38.44 14.75
C HIS A 323 -33.81 38.73 16.11
N LEU A 324 -32.69 39.45 16.12
CA LEU A 324 -31.98 39.81 17.36
C LEU A 324 -32.83 40.71 18.26
N VAL A 325 -33.47 41.73 17.68
CA VAL A 325 -34.34 42.65 18.44
C VAL A 325 -35.57 41.93 19.00
N ARG A 326 -36.21 41.04 18.21
CA ARG A 326 -37.34 40.22 18.69
C ARG A 326 -36.95 39.23 19.78
N SER A 327 -35.68 38.82 19.81
CA SER A 327 -35.12 37.95 20.85
C SER A 327 -34.77 38.72 22.13
N GLY A 328 -35.05 40.03 22.19
CA GLY A 328 -34.85 40.88 23.36
C GLY A 328 -33.48 41.55 23.43
N GLU A 329 -32.69 41.51 22.35
CA GLU A 329 -31.39 42.18 22.29
C GLU A 329 -31.55 43.70 22.06
N ASP A 330 -30.68 44.48 22.72
CA ASP A 330 -30.62 45.93 22.56
C ASP A 330 -30.25 46.34 21.13
N LEU A 331 -30.85 47.42 20.63
CA LEU A 331 -30.74 47.86 19.23
C LEU A 331 -29.30 48.13 18.78
N GLU A 332 -28.48 48.75 19.63
CA GLU A 332 -27.09 49.09 19.29
C GLU A 332 -26.21 47.84 19.28
N ARG A 333 -26.46 46.90 20.19
CA ARG A 333 -25.80 45.58 20.19
C ARG A 333 -26.18 44.75 18.98
N ALA A 334 -27.47 44.71 18.63
CA ALA A 334 -27.96 44.02 17.44
C ALA A 334 -27.35 44.59 16.15
N ALA A 335 -27.29 45.92 16.01
CA ALA A 335 -26.65 46.57 14.86
C ALA A 335 -25.14 46.29 14.80
N THR A 336 -24.45 46.36 15.94
CA THR A 336 -23.01 46.06 16.04
C THR A 336 -22.70 44.62 15.64
N ARG A 337 -23.54 43.65 16.04
CA ARG A 337 -23.40 42.24 15.62
C ARG A 337 -23.60 42.04 14.12
N ALA A 338 -24.51 42.80 13.53
CA ALA A 338 -24.69 42.86 12.07
C ALA A 338 -23.56 43.65 11.36
N GLY A 339 -22.53 44.12 12.09
CA GLY A 339 -21.35 44.78 11.54
C GLY A 339 -21.60 46.20 11.04
N VAL A 340 -22.69 46.85 11.45
CA VAL A 340 -23.10 48.19 11.00
C VAL A 340 -23.63 49.05 12.14
N GLN A 341 -23.90 50.33 11.88
CA GLN A 341 -24.54 51.21 12.87
C GLN A 341 -26.05 51.20 12.71
N ILE A 342 -26.80 51.45 13.80
CA ILE A 342 -28.28 51.44 13.77
C ILE A 342 -28.86 52.39 12.72
N ARG A 343 -28.21 53.53 12.44
CA ARG A 343 -28.61 54.45 11.35
C ARG A 343 -28.60 53.79 9.97
N SER A 344 -27.63 52.91 9.72
CA SER A 344 -27.50 52.17 8.45
C SER A 344 -28.59 51.09 8.32
N ILE A 345 -29.06 50.54 9.43
CA ILE A 345 -30.24 49.66 9.47
C ILE A 345 -31.50 50.45 9.07
N GLU A 346 -31.73 51.62 9.67
CA GLU A 346 -32.91 52.44 9.40
C GLU A 346 -32.96 52.95 7.95
N GLU A 347 -31.84 53.44 7.42
CA GLU A 347 -31.73 53.90 6.03
C GLU A 347 -32.03 52.76 5.06
N ARG A 348 -31.49 51.56 5.33
CA ARG A 348 -31.74 50.38 4.51
C ARG A 348 -33.21 49.95 4.60
N ALA A 349 -33.78 49.88 5.80
CA ALA A 349 -35.17 49.50 6.00
C ALA A 349 -36.15 50.43 5.26
N ARG A 350 -35.90 51.76 5.25
CA ARG A 350 -36.66 52.71 4.43
C ARG A 350 -36.50 52.45 2.93
N SER A 351 -35.25 52.29 2.46
CA SER A 351 -34.96 52.05 1.04
C SER A 351 -35.55 50.75 0.50
N SER A 352 -35.68 49.73 1.36
CA SER A 352 -36.21 48.41 1.03
C SER A 352 -37.68 48.24 1.44
N GLN A 353 -38.36 49.31 1.85
CA GLN A 353 -39.78 49.32 2.24
C GLN A 353 -40.14 48.29 3.35
N ARG A 354 -39.21 48.02 4.26
CA ARG A 354 -39.37 47.07 5.38
C ARG A 354 -39.95 47.76 6.62
N ALA A 355 -41.27 47.97 6.62
CA ALA A 355 -42.00 48.64 7.70
C ALA A 355 -41.95 47.86 9.04
N ASP A 356 -41.84 46.54 8.97
CA ASP A 356 -41.71 45.64 10.11
C ASP A 356 -40.44 45.89 10.94
N VAL A 357 -39.33 46.22 10.28
CA VAL A 357 -38.06 46.54 10.94
C VAL A 357 -38.11 47.92 11.60
N LEU A 358 -38.69 48.91 10.92
CA LEU A 358 -38.85 50.26 11.47
C LEU A 358 -39.78 50.26 12.69
N GLU A 359 -40.84 49.46 12.67
CA GLU A 359 -41.75 49.31 13.79
C GLU A 359 -41.09 48.59 14.97
N ALA A 360 -40.28 47.55 14.73
CA ALA A 360 -39.50 46.90 15.78
C ALA A 360 -38.51 47.86 16.47
N ILE A 361 -37.83 48.72 15.70
CA ILE A 361 -36.96 49.77 16.25
C ILE A 361 -37.77 50.78 17.09
N ARG A 362 -38.95 51.19 16.61
CA ARG A 362 -39.84 52.11 17.32
C ARG A 362 -40.30 51.53 18.65
N LEU A 363 -40.75 50.28 18.65
CA LEU A 363 -41.21 49.56 19.84
C LEU A 363 -40.08 49.36 20.86
N ALA A 364 -38.89 48.96 20.41
CA ALA A 364 -37.73 48.77 21.28
C ALA A 364 -37.24 50.09 21.91
N ARG A 365 -37.30 51.22 21.18
CA ARG A 365 -37.01 52.54 21.75
C ARG A 365 -38.06 52.98 22.77
N ALA A 366 -39.34 52.65 22.53
CA ALA A 366 -40.41 52.96 23.45
C ALA A 366 -40.32 52.14 24.75
N SER A 367 -39.83 50.90 24.70
CA SER A 367 -39.63 50.05 25.89
C SER A 367 -38.43 50.45 26.75
N VAL A 368 -37.51 51.27 26.25
CA VAL A 368 -36.36 51.80 27.01
C VAL A 368 -36.67 53.17 27.65
N ALA A 369 -37.75 53.83 27.23
CA ALA A 369 -38.16 55.15 27.73
C ALA A 369 -39.18 55.10 28.91
N VAL A 370 -39.53 53.90 29.37
CA VAL A 370 -40.35 53.62 30.57
C VAL A 370 -39.45 52.97 31.59
#